data_AF-A0A524NIL1-F1
#
_entry.id   AF-A0A524NIL1-F1
#
_cell.length_a   1.000
_cell.length_b   1.000
_cell.length_c   1.000
_cell.angle_alpha   90.00
_cell.angle_beta   90.00
_cell.angle_gamma   90.00
#
_symmetry.space_group_name_H-M   'P 1'
#
loop_
_entity.id
_entity.type
_entity.pdbx_description
1 polymer ?
#
loop_
_entity_poly.entity_id
_entity_poly.type
_entity_poly.pdbx_seq_one_letter_code
_entity_poly.pdbx_strand_id
1 'polypeptide(L)' 'MSKAFTKESDGEEDDLDLEPAVEPPGGLKNYITPAGYRGLVEELDAIWTVERPKLVETIAWAASNGDRSENGDYIYGKR' A
#
# COMPACT_ATOMS: atom_id res chain seq x y z
N MET A 1 -13.88 -9.92 -37.36
CA MET A 1 -14.59 -10.90 -36.48
C MET A 1 -13.61 -11.37 -35.41
N SER A 2 -13.63 -10.69 -34.27
CA SER A 2 -13.02 -11.13 -33.01
C SER A 2 -13.47 -10.14 -31.92
N LYS A 3 -14.71 -10.34 -31.45
CA LYS A 3 -15.17 -9.84 -30.15
C LYS A 3 -14.57 -10.78 -29.09
N ALA A 4 -13.71 -10.29 -28.21
CA ALA A 4 -13.54 -10.82 -26.85
C ALA A 4 -12.42 -10.06 -26.13
N PHE A 5 -12.75 -8.93 -25.51
CA PHE A 5 -12.34 -8.64 -24.13
C PHE A 5 -13.09 -7.39 -23.63
N THR A 6 -14.38 -7.56 -23.33
CA THR A 6 -15.10 -6.60 -22.49
C THR A 6 -14.84 -7.03 -21.05
N LYS A 7 -13.99 -6.30 -20.33
CA LYS A 7 -13.95 -6.35 -18.87
C LYS A 7 -14.76 -5.16 -18.40
N GLU A 8 -16.03 -5.41 -18.14
CA GLU A 8 -16.92 -4.48 -17.44
C GLU A 8 -17.36 -5.09 -16.11
N SER A 9 -17.46 -4.22 -15.10
CA SER A 9 -17.92 -4.42 -13.72
C SER A 9 -17.01 -5.28 -12.81
N ASP A 10 -16.79 -4.98 -11.54
CA ASP A 10 -17.58 -4.16 -10.61
C ASP A 10 -16.67 -3.80 -9.41
N GLY A 11 -16.80 -2.60 -8.83
CA GLY A 11 -16.09 -2.22 -7.60
C GLY A 11 -15.31 -0.91 -7.66
N GLU A 12 -15.98 0.18 -8.03
CA GLU A 12 -15.58 1.53 -7.61
C GLU A 12 -15.70 1.60 -6.07
N GLU A 13 -14.66 1.26 -5.30
CA GLU A 13 -14.56 1.58 -3.86
C GLU A 13 -13.19 1.28 -3.18
N ASP A 14 -12.10 1.08 -3.94
CA ASP A 14 -10.74 0.86 -3.36
C ASP A 14 -9.67 1.78 -4.00
N ASP A 15 -10.10 2.89 -4.62
CA ASP A 15 -9.23 3.99 -5.08
C ASP A 15 -9.07 5.02 -3.96
N LEU A 16 -8.73 4.54 -2.75
CA LEU A 16 -8.56 5.38 -1.57
C LEU A 16 -7.27 6.20 -1.70
N ASP A 17 -7.41 7.40 -2.25
CA ASP A 17 -6.53 8.58 -2.08
C ASP A 17 -5.02 8.29 -2.05
N LEU A 18 -4.49 7.46 -2.96
CA LEU A 18 -3.07 7.46 -3.25
C LEU A 18 -2.75 8.81 -3.90
N GLU A 19 -2.28 9.76 -3.08
CA GLU A 19 -1.76 11.02 -3.60
C GLU A 19 -0.76 10.71 -4.72
N PRO A 20 -0.85 11.38 -5.89
CA PRO A 20 0.03 11.10 -6.99
C PRO A 20 1.47 11.26 -6.50
N ALA A 21 2.28 10.21 -6.67
CA ALA A 21 3.69 10.26 -6.35
C ALA A 21 4.27 11.53 -6.98
N VAL A 22 4.82 12.43 -6.14
CA VAL A 22 5.34 13.71 -6.59
C VAL A 22 6.39 13.42 -7.67
N GLU A 23 6.01 13.66 -8.93
CA GLU A 23 6.93 13.44 -10.03
C GLU A 23 8.14 14.36 -9.79
N PRO A 24 9.37 13.83 -9.87
CA PRO A 24 10.53 14.69 -9.78
C PRO A 24 10.41 15.75 -10.89
N PRO A 25 10.75 17.02 -10.61
CA PRO A 25 10.60 18.10 -11.56
C PRO A 25 11.21 17.70 -12.91
N GLY A 26 10.35 17.67 -13.94
CA GLY A 26 10.69 17.15 -15.25
C GLY A 26 11.99 17.75 -15.78
N GLY A 27 12.94 16.88 -16.15
CA GLY A 27 14.22 17.27 -16.73
C GLY A 27 15.43 17.19 -15.79
N LEU A 28 15.24 16.91 -14.50
CA LEU A 28 16.34 16.71 -13.54
C LEU A 28 16.45 15.24 -13.14
N LYS A 29 17.67 14.69 -13.22
CA LYS A 29 17.98 13.36 -12.69
C LYS A 29 17.89 13.40 -11.17
N ASN A 30 17.12 12.49 -10.57
CA ASN A 30 16.92 12.39 -9.12
C ASN A 30 18.15 11.75 -8.45
N TYR A 31 19.22 12.53 -8.29
CA TYR A 31 20.44 12.05 -7.65
C TYR A 31 20.30 12.02 -6.12
N ILE A 32 20.77 10.92 -5.53
CA ILE A 32 20.84 10.73 -4.08
C ILE A 32 22.29 10.49 -3.65
N THR A 33 22.64 10.88 -2.44
CA THR A 33 23.94 10.55 -1.86
C THR A 33 23.98 9.07 -1.48
N PRO A 34 25.17 8.42 -1.46
CA PRO A 34 25.27 7.03 -1.00
C PRO A 34 24.78 6.81 0.43
N ALA A 35 24.93 7.82 1.30
CA ALA A 35 24.43 7.77 2.67
C ALA A 35 22.89 7.82 2.71
N GLY A 36 22.28 8.71 1.92
CA GLY A 36 20.82 8.78 1.80
C GLY A 36 20.21 7.50 1.25
N TYR A 37 20.85 6.89 0.24
CA TYR A 37 20.41 5.61 -0.31
C TYR A 37 20.42 4.50 0.76
N ARG A 38 21.49 4.38 1.54
CA ARG A 38 21.55 3.38 2.63
C ARG A 38 20.44 3.60 3.65
N GLY A 39 20.19 4.84 4.06
CA GLY A 39 19.12 5.15 5.00
C GLY A 39 17.75 4.71 4.49
N LEU A 40 17.42 5.01 3.24
CA LEU A 40 16.16 4.59 2.63
C LEU A 40 16.03 3.06 2.53
N VAL A 41 17.12 2.36 2.23
CA VAL A 41 17.13 0.89 2.17
C VAL A 41 16.92 0.29 3.57
N GLU A 42 17.59 0.82 4.58
CA GLU A 42 17.45 0.38 5.98
C GLU A 42 16.03 0.62 6.50
N GLU A 43 15.45 1.78 6.22
CA GLU A 43 14.07 2.11 6.58
C GLU A 43 13.07 1.19 5.87
N LEU A 44 13.24 0.99 4.55
CA LEU A 44 12.40 0.08 3.78
C LEU A 44 12.46 -1.35 4.32
N ASP A 45 13.66 -1.83 4.66
CA ASP A 45 13.85 -3.18 5.21
C ASP A 45 13.14 -3.31 6.57
N ALA A 46 13.24 -2.32 7.45
CA ALA A 46 12.54 -2.32 8.73
C ALA A 46 11.00 -2.34 8.56
N ILE A 47 10.46 -1.47 7.70
CA ILE A 47 9.02 -1.42 7.40
C ILE A 47 8.56 -2.78 6.87
N TRP A 48 9.30 -3.34 5.91
CA TRP A 48 8.89 -4.55 5.21
C TRP A 48 9.00 -5.82 6.06
N THR A 49 10.09 -5.96 6.80
CA THR A 49 10.41 -7.20 7.53
C THR A 49 9.89 -7.22 8.96
N VAL A 50 9.68 -6.05 9.57
CA VAL A 50 9.27 -5.95 10.98
C VAL A 50 7.86 -5.39 11.12
N GLU A 51 7.58 -4.23 10.54
CA GLU A 51 6.32 -3.52 10.81
C GLU A 51 5.15 -4.15 10.06
N ARG A 52 5.31 -4.42 8.76
CA ARG A 52 4.26 -4.95 7.91
C ARG A 52 3.73 -6.32 8.38
N PRO A 53 4.56 -7.28 8.80
CA PRO A 53 4.05 -8.56 9.33
C PRO A 53 3.21 -8.40 10.60
N LYS A 54 3.62 -7.52 11.52
CA LYS A 54 2.87 -7.24 12.76
C LYS A 54 1.51 -6.62 12.48
N LEU A 55 1.46 -5.69 11.52
CA LEU A 55 0.22 -5.07 11.09
C LEU A 55 -0.72 -6.12 10.48
N VAL A 56 -0.22 -6.97 9.58
CA VAL A 56 -1.01 -8.05 8.95
C VAL A 56 -1.53 -9.04 9.98
N GLU A 57 -0.72 -9.42 10.97
CA GLU A 57 -1.16 -10.29 12.07
C GLU A 57 -2.30 -9.68 12.87
N THR A 58 -2.19 -8.39 13.20
CA THR A 58 -3.23 -7.64 13.92
C THR A 58 -4.54 -7.58 13.13
N ILE A 59 -4.47 -7.29 11.83
CA ILE A 59 -5.64 -7.26 10.93
C ILE A 59 -6.25 -8.65 10.80
N ALA A 60 -5.43 -9.70 10.66
CA ALA A 60 -5.90 -11.08 10.54
C ALA A 60 -6.61 -11.53 11.83
N TRP A 61 -6.06 -11.16 12.99
CA TRP A 61 -6.70 -11.40 14.28
C TRP A 61 -8.02 -10.64 14.40
N ALA A 62 -8.03 -9.34 14.10
CA ALA A 62 -9.23 -8.51 14.10
C ALA A 62 -10.34 -9.10 13.20
N ALA A 63 -9.97 -9.55 12.00
CA ALA A 63 -10.87 -10.20 11.04
C ALA A 63 -11.41 -11.55 11.51
N SER A 64 -10.77 -12.19 12.49
CA SER A 64 -11.21 -13.47 13.08
C SER A 64 -12.21 -13.30 14.24
N ASN A 65 -12.29 -12.11 14.83
CA ASN A 65 -13.11 -11.84 16.03
C ASN A 65 -14.55 -11.40 15.75
N GLY A 66 -14.98 -11.24 14.50
CA GLY A 66 -16.37 -10.88 14.19
C GLY A 66 -16.58 -10.12 12.88
N ASP A 67 -17.63 -9.29 12.85
CA ASP A 67 -17.98 -8.47 11.69
C ASP A 67 -16.87 -7.45 11.38
N ARG A 68 -16.38 -7.51 10.15
CA ARG A 68 -15.28 -6.69 9.64
C ARG A 68 -15.70 -5.24 9.41
N SER A 69 -17.00 -4.97 9.31
CA SER A 69 -17.54 -3.63 9.09
C SER A 69 -17.62 -2.77 10.35
N GLU A 70 -17.58 -3.38 11.54
CA GLU A 70 -17.61 -2.68 12.83
C GLU A 70 -16.25 -2.72 13.57
N ASN A 71 -15.32 -3.57 13.12
CA ASN A 71 -14.02 -3.73 13.76
C ASN A 71 -13.03 -2.62 13.34
N GLY A 72 -12.79 -1.67 14.25
CA GLY A 72 -11.88 -0.54 14.03
C GLY A 72 -10.44 -0.93 13.73
N ASP A 73 -9.91 -2.02 14.32
CA ASP A 73 -8.54 -2.48 14.06
C ASP A 73 -8.39 -3.03 12.64
N TYR A 74 -9.43 -3.68 12.13
CA TYR A 74 -9.48 -4.13 10.74
C TYR A 74 -9.57 -2.95 9.76
N ILE A 75 -10.46 -1.99 10.04
CA ILE A 75 -10.66 -0.81 9.17
C ILE A 75 -9.39 0.05 9.11
N TYR A 76 -8.78 0.33 10.26
CA TYR A 76 -7.58 1.18 10.33
C TYR A 76 -6.36 0.47 9.75
N GLY A 77 -6.19 -0.83 9.99
CA GLY A 77 -5.05 -1.55 9.42
C GLY A 77 -5.13 -1.80 7.92
N LYS A 78 -6.35 -1.82 7.34
CA LYS A 78 -6.53 -1.93 5.88
C LYS A 78 -6.25 -0.59 5.16
N ARG A 79 -6.41 0.54 5.85
CA ARG A 79 -6.18 1.89 5.31
C ARG A 79 -4.71 2.26 5.29
#